data_AF-A0A2V7H2X2-F1
#
_entry.id   AF-A0A2V7H2X2-F1
#
_cell.length_a   1.000
_cell.length_b   1.000
_cell.length_c   1.000
_cell.angle_alpha   90.00
_cell.angle_beta   90.00
_cell.angle_gamma   90.00
#
_symmetry.space_group_name_H-M   'P 1'
#
loop_
_entity.id
_entity.type
_entity.pdbx_description
1 polymer ?
#
loop_
_entity_poly.entity_id
_entity_poly.type
_entity_poly.pdbx_seq_one_letter_code
_entity_poly.pdbx_strand_id
1 'polypeptide(L)'
;MAALSGTGSAVDTLFAERARWLWLTAHRLSDLRRLIRQYGRATESVFPTGAYFKQGLVYATDVNFPVPIDEQNNPNFQQCLDRNP
;
A
#
# COMPACT_ATOMS: atom_id res chain seq x y z
N MET A 1 -13.97 -31.70 5.81
CA MET A 1 -13.80 -30.80 6.98
C MET A 1 -12.42 -30.16 6.85
N ALA A 2 -12.33 -28.98 6.22
CA ALA A 2 -11.05 -28.32 5.95
C ALA A 2 -10.68 -27.44 7.15
N ALA A 3 -9.47 -27.65 7.68
CA ALA A 3 -8.95 -26.93 8.84
C ALA A 3 -8.65 -25.46 8.49
N LEU A 4 -9.19 -24.54 9.29
CA LEU A 4 -8.79 -23.13 9.28
C LEU A 4 -7.47 -23.00 10.06
N SER A 5 -6.35 -22.81 9.36
CA SER A 5 -5.03 -22.64 9.99
C SER A 5 -4.67 -21.17 10.21
N GLY A 6 -4.44 -20.80 11.49
CA GLY A 6 -3.45 -19.80 11.91
C GLY A 6 -3.87 -18.33 11.87
N THR A 7 -3.47 -17.54 12.86
CA THR A 7 -3.78 -16.10 13.00
C THR A 7 -3.22 -15.18 11.89
N GLY A 8 -2.33 -15.67 11.01
CA GLY A 8 -2.04 -15.02 9.72
C GLY A 8 -3.26 -15.03 8.77
N SER A 9 -4.11 -16.04 8.89
CA SER A 9 -5.34 -16.22 8.14
C SER A 9 -6.38 -15.14 8.40
N ALA A 10 -6.54 -14.59 9.60
CA ALA A 10 -7.64 -13.64 9.86
C ALA A 10 -7.40 -12.29 9.17
N VAL A 11 -6.18 -11.73 9.31
CA VAL A 11 -5.79 -10.49 8.64
C VAL A 11 -5.77 -10.71 7.13
N ASP A 12 -5.16 -11.79 6.66
CA ASP A 12 -5.08 -12.06 5.22
C ASP A 12 -6.45 -12.35 4.60
N THR A 13 -7.32 -13.10 5.28
CA THR A 13 -8.72 -13.31 4.87
C THR A 13 -9.45 -11.98 4.83
N LEU A 14 -9.36 -11.15 5.87
CA LEU A 14 -10.04 -9.85 5.91
C LEU A 14 -9.61 -8.96 4.73
N PHE A 15 -8.31 -8.80 4.50
CA PHE A 15 -7.81 -7.94 3.42
C PHE A 15 -7.99 -8.56 2.03
N ALA A 16 -8.05 -9.90 1.91
CA ALA A 16 -8.43 -10.57 0.68
C ALA A 16 -9.91 -10.35 0.34
N GLU A 17 -10.79 -10.50 1.34
CA GLU A 17 -12.22 -10.21 1.18
C GLU A 17 -12.45 -8.73 0.84
N ARG A 18 -11.79 -7.79 1.54
CA ARG A 18 -11.87 -6.37 1.21
C ARG A 18 -11.42 -6.08 -0.22
N ALA A 19 -10.35 -6.72 -0.70
CA ALA A 19 -9.88 -6.53 -2.08
C ALA A 19 -10.92 -6.98 -3.12
N ARG A 20 -11.71 -8.03 -2.82
CA ARG A 20 -12.78 -8.52 -3.70
C ARG A 20 -14.03 -7.64 -3.61
N TRP A 21 -14.53 -7.42 -2.40
CA TRP A 21 -15.79 -6.70 -2.16
C TRP A 21 -15.70 -5.21 -2.46
N LEU A 22 -14.54 -4.60 -2.24
CA LEU A 22 -14.30 -3.18 -2.47
C LEU A 22 -13.50 -2.94 -3.76
N TRP A 23 -13.55 -3.88 -4.70
CA TRP A 23 -12.88 -3.73 -5.98
C TRP A 23 -13.36 -2.48 -6.73
N LEU A 24 -12.43 -1.72 -7.32
CA LEU A 24 -12.69 -0.46 -8.02
C LEU A 24 -13.42 0.63 -7.22
N THR A 25 -13.33 0.59 -5.89
CA THR A 25 -13.87 1.65 -5.00
C THR A 25 -12.79 2.44 -4.27
N ALA A 26 -11.55 2.42 -4.77
CA ALA A 26 -10.40 3.17 -4.25
C ALA A 26 -9.91 2.78 -2.82
N HIS A 27 -10.22 1.58 -2.32
CA HIS A 27 -9.78 1.13 -1.00
C HIS A 27 -8.41 0.46 -0.97
N ARG A 28 -7.94 -0.07 -2.11
CA ARG A 28 -6.78 -0.96 -2.16
C ARG A 28 -5.50 -0.29 -1.66
N LEU A 29 -5.22 0.95 -2.07
CA LEU A 29 -3.99 1.65 -1.69
C LEU A 29 -3.91 1.86 -0.17
N SER A 30 -4.97 2.37 0.45
CA SER A 30 -5.03 2.61 1.89
C SER A 30 -4.93 1.32 2.69
N ASP A 31 -5.57 0.23 2.22
CA ASP A 31 -5.48 -1.08 2.84
C ASP A 31 -4.05 -1.66 2.81
N LEU A 32 -3.35 -1.54 1.67
CA LEU A 32 -1.95 -1.96 1.55
C LEU A 32 -1.04 -1.15 2.49
N ARG A 33 -1.19 0.17 2.54
CA ARG A 33 -0.43 1.00 3.49
C ARG A 33 -0.73 0.66 4.95
N ARG A 34 -1.97 0.27 5.25
CA ARG A 34 -2.36 -0.19 6.59
C ARG A 34 -1.67 -1.49 6.98
N LEU A 35 -1.51 -2.43 6.05
CA LEU A 35 -0.75 -3.67 6.27
C LEU A 35 0.72 -3.40 6.66
N ILE A 36 1.33 -2.35 6.11
CA ILE A 36 2.69 -1.94 6.50
C ILE A 36 2.66 -1.29 7.89
N ARG A 37 1.95 -0.16 8.05
CA ARG A 37 2.00 0.68 9.26
C ARG A 37 1.47 0.01 10.53
N GLN A 38 0.39 -0.78 10.42
CA GLN A 38 -0.29 -1.35 11.60
C GLN A 38 -0.03 -2.84 11.79
N TYR A 39 0.24 -3.57 10.71
CA TYR A 39 0.44 -5.02 10.75
C TYR A 39 1.90 -5.43 10.49
N GLY A 40 2.81 -4.46 10.38
CA GLY A 40 4.26 -4.69 10.34
C GLY A 40 4.74 -5.47 9.11
N ARG A 41 3.98 -5.50 8.02
CA ARG A 41 4.39 -6.19 6.80
C ARG A 41 5.46 -5.38 6.06
N ALA A 42 6.49 -6.07 5.56
CA ALA A 42 7.51 -5.46 4.73
C ALA A 42 6.90 -4.92 3.43
N THR A 43 7.35 -3.75 2.96
CA THR A 43 6.86 -3.10 1.74
C THR A 43 6.85 -4.05 0.54
N GLU A 44 7.93 -4.81 0.35
CA GLU A 44 8.10 -5.71 -0.79
C GLU A 44 7.21 -6.97 -0.72
N SER A 45 6.58 -7.21 0.43
CA SER A 45 5.56 -8.26 0.59
C SER A 45 4.13 -7.76 0.34
N VAL A 46 3.96 -6.45 0.16
CA VAL A 46 2.66 -5.76 0.09
C VAL A 46 2.47 -5.09 -1.28
N PHE A 47 3.48 -4.39 -1.76
CA PHE A 47 3.49 -3.72 -3.07
C PHE A 47 4.30 -4.53 -4.09
N PRO A 48 3.94 -4.46 -5.38
CA PRO A 48 4.72 -5.11 -6.43
C PRO A 48 6.09 -4.44 -6.57
N THR A 49 7.11 -5.26 -6.82
CA THR A 49 8.51 -4.82 -6.96
C THR A 49 9.11 -5.36 -8.26
N GLY A 50 10.23 -4.79 -8.67
CA GLY A 50 10.95 -5.23 -9.86
C GLY A 50 10.33 -4.71 -11.16
N ALA A 51 10.46 -5.50 -12.23
CA ALA A 51 10.07 -5.07 -13.58
C ALA A 51 8.56 -4.80 -13.66
N TYR A 52 8.20 -3.60 -14.11
CA TYR A 52 6.84 -3.27 -14.47
C TYR A 52 6.50 -3.95 -15.80
N PHE A 53 5.31 -4.56 -15.85
CA PHE A 53 4.89 -5.34 -17.02
C PHE A 53 4.74 -4.53 -18.32
N LYS A 54 4.81 -3.19 -18.26
CA LYS A 54 4.78 -2.32 -19.44
C LYS A 54 6.11 -1.61 -19.66
N GLN A 55 6.48 -1.50 -20.94
CA GLN A 55 7.48 -0.55 -21.44
C GLN A 55 8.88 -0.66 -20.81
N GLY A 56 9.27 -1.83 -20.28
CA GLY A 56 10.60 -2.01 -19.68
C GLY A 56 10.86 -1.13 -18.45
N LEU A 57 9.80 -0.64 -17.80
CA LEU A 57 9.91 0.17 -16.59
C LEU A 57 10.13 -0.72 -15.36
N VAL A 58 10.42 -0.10 -14.22
CA VAL A 58 10.58 -0.76 -12.92
C VAL A 58 9.63 -0.09 -11.93
N TYR A 59 8.99 -0.88 -11.06
CA TYR A 59 8.23 -0.33 -9.95
C TYR A 59 9.14 0.50 -9.04
N ALA A 60 8.75 1.74 -8.77
CA ALA A 60 9.44 2.61 -7.82
C ALA A 60 9.14 2.22 -6.37
N THR A 61 9.87 2.81 -5.42
CA THR A 61 9.75 2.53 -3.97
C THR A 61 8.63 3.30 -3.27
N ASP A 62 7.94 4.21 -3.97
CA ASP A 62 6.91 5.05 -3.38
C ASP A 62 5.61 4.27 -3.11
N VAL A 63 5.17 4.28 -1.84
CA VAL A 63 3.89 3.70 -1.39
C VAL A 63 2.79 4.74 -1.18
N ASN A 64 3.07 6.00 -1.53
CA ASN A 64 2.19 7.14 -1.30
C ASN A 64 2.29 8.13 -2.45
N PHE A 65 1.24 8.93 -2.65
CA PHE A 65 1.26 9.97 -3.67
C PHE A 65 2.19 11.11 -3.26
N PRO A 66 2.99 11.66 -4.19
CA PRO A 66 3.79 12.84 -3.92
C PRO A 66 2.89 14.06 -3.70
N VAL A 67 3.41 15.03 -2.97
CA VAL A 67 2.80 16.36 -2.87
C VAL A 67 2.86 17.02 -4.25
N PRO A 68 1.75 17.60 -4.75
CA PRO A 68 1.75 18.35 -6.00
C PRO A 68 2.82 19.45 -6.01
N ILE A 69 3.42 19.71 -7.16
CA ILE A 69 4.48 20.74 -7.31
C ILE A 69 3.95 22.11 -6.91
N ASP A 70 2.69 22.41 -7.21
CA ASP A 70 2.07 23.69 -6.86
C ASP A 70 2.06 23.96 -5.34
N GLU A 71 1.90 22.91 -4.52
CA GLU A 71 1.96 23.02 -3.05
C GLU A 71 3.39 23.23 -2.55
N GLN A 72 4.41 22.82 -3.30
CA GLN A 72 5.81 23.07 -2.95
C GLN A 72 6.19 24.55 -3.09
N ASN A 73 5.41 25.34 -3.84
CA ASN A 73 5.58 26.79 -3.95
C ASN A 73 4.99 27.55 -2.75
N ASN A 74 4.25 26.88 -1.86
CA ASN A 74 3.69 27.51 -0.67
C ASN A 74 4.82 27.81 0.33
N PRO A 75 5.04 29.09 0.73
CA PRO A 75 6.12 29.44 1.66
C PRO A 75 5.92 28.84 3.06
N ASN A 76 4.71 28.37 3.39
CA ASN A 76 4.41 27.66 4.63
C ASN A 76 4.53 26.14 4.51
N PHE A 77 4.96 25.61 3.36
CA PHE A 77 5.15 24.18 3.18
C PHE A 77 6.29 23.68 4.07
N GLN A 78 5.90 23.08 5.19
CA GLN A 78 6.74 22.20 5.98
C GLN A 78 6.50 20.80 5.37
N GLN A 79 7.56 20.10 4.96
CA GLN A 79 7.46 18.79 4.31
C GLN A 79 6.46 17.84 5.00
N CYS A 80 5.90 16.87 4.26
CA CYS A 80 4.94 15.92 4.83
C CYS A 80 5.48 15.19 6.06
N LEU A 81 4.55 14.75 6.92
CA LEU A 81 4.76 13.72 7.94
C LEU A 81 5.65 12.59 7.40
N ASP A 82 6.48 12.05 8.29
CA ASP A 82 7.41 10.95 7.99
C ASP A 82 6.77 9.93 7.04
N ARG A 83 7.40 9.79 5.86
CA ARG A 83 6.93 8.90 4.79
C ARG A 83 7.30 7.44 5.08
N ASN A 84 8.17 7.22 6.07
CA ASN A 84 8.46 5.89 6.59
C ASN A 84 7.25 5.34 7.35
N PRO A 85 7.07 4.02 7.33
CA PRO A 85 6.04 3.33 8.10
C PRO A 85 6.26 3.41 9.61
#